data_AF-A0A938TIL8-F1
#
_entry.id   AF-A0A938TIL8-F1
#
_cell.length_a   1.000
_cell.length_b   1.000
_cell.length_c   1.000
_cell.angle_alpha   90.00
_cell.angle_beta   90.00
_cell.angle_gamma   90.00
#
_symmetry.space_group_name_H-M   'P 1'
#
loop_
_entity.id
_entity.type
_entity.pdbx_description
1 polymer ?
#
loop_
_entity_poly.entity_id
_entity_poly.type
_entity_poly.pdbx_seq_one_letter_code
_entity_poly.pdbx_strand_id
1 'polypeptide(L)' 'MTPPITVRRIAIQPSAATPKYWFGGLPFETHFFNALSTTFPEGERFFIQSVRIHSGTIGDPGL' A
#
# COMPACT_ATOMS: atom_id res chain seq x y z
N MET A 1 -15.23 17.13 2.77
CA MET A 1 -15.79 16.21 1.76
C MET A 1 -14.69 15.22 1.40
N THR A 2 -14.85 13.93 1.74
CA THR A 2 -13.86 12.90 1.41
C THR A 2 -13.78 12.73 -0.10
N PRO A 3 -12.60 12.84 -0.74
CA PRO A 3 -12.48 12.63 -2.18
C PRO A 3 -12.95 11.20 -2.54
N PRO A 4 -13.68 11.02 -3.65
CA PRO A 4 -14.18 9.71 -4.07
C PRO A 4 -13.03 8.73 -4.30
N ILE A 5 -13.24 7.45 -3.92
CA ILE A 5 -12.27 6.38 -4.16
C ILE A 5 -12.14 6.21 -5.68
N THR A 6 -11.01 6.66 -6.21
CA THR A 6 -10.71 6.52 -7.64
C THR A 6 -10.09 5.15 -7.85
N VAL A 7 -10.71 4.31 -8.70
CA VAL A 7 -10.13 3.02 -9.09
C VAL A 7 -8.79 3.28 -9.78
N ARG A 8 -7.68 2.88 -9.14
CA ARG A 8 -6.34 3.02 -9.71
C ARG A 8 -5.95 1.71 -10.39
N ARG A 9 -5.39 1.81 -11.59
CA ARG A 9 -4.76 0.67 -12.25
C ARG A 9 -3.51 0.30 -11.45
N ILE A 10 -3.55 -0.87 -10.82
CA ILE A 10 -2.39 -1.48 -10.19
C ILE A 10 -1.41 -1.85 -11.31
N ALA A 11 -0.24 -1.21 -11.33
CA ALA A 11 0.80 -1.42 -12.35
C ALA A 11 1.69 -2.65 -12.08
N ILE A 12 1.27 -3.54 -11.18
CA ILE A 12 1.98 -4.78 -10.89
C ILE A 12 1.73 -5.71 -12.07
N GLN A 13 2.78 -5.96 -12.85
CA GLN A 13 2.77 -6.95 -13.93
C GLN A 13 3.58 -8.17 -13.46
N PRO A 14 2.91 -9.26 -13.03
CA PRO A 14 3.60 -10.50 -12.76
C PRO A 14 4.26 -10.98 -14.06
N SER A 15 5.57 -11.23 -14.01
CA SER A 15 6.27 -11.82 -15.14
C SER A 15 5.77 -13.26 -15.36
N ALA A 16 5.99 -13.83 -16.55
CA ALA A 16 5.68 -15.24 -16.82
C ALA A 16 6.42 -16.22 -15.87
N ALA A 17 7.49 -15.77 -15.20
CA ALA A 17 8.25 -16.55 -14.22
C ALA A 17 7.66 -16.47 -12.80
N THR A 18 6.67 -15.62 -12.54
CA THR A 18 6.07 -15.48 -11.21
C THR A 18 5.16 -16.69 -10.92
N PRO A 19 5.46 -17.50 -9.88
CA PRO A 19 4.63 -18.65 -9.56
C PRO A 19 3.23 -18.21 -9.13
N LYS A 20 2.21 -19.01 -9.47
CA LYS A 20 0.81 -18.77 -9.08
C LYS A 20 0.65 -18.56 -7.57
N TYR A 21 1.39 -19.35 -6.78
CA TYR A 21 1.49 -19.24 -5.33
C TYR A 21 2.90 -18.81 -4.96
N TRP A 22 3.17 -17.51 -5.15
CA TRP A 22 4.50 -16.94 -4.95
C TRP A 22 4.97 -17.03 -3.49
N PHE A 23 4.05 -17.17 -2.53
CA PHE A 23 4.38 -17.35 -1.12
C PHE A 23 4.70 -18.81 -0.79
N GLY A 24 5.89 -19.28 -1.21
CA GLY A 24 6.37 -20.63 -0.88
C GLY A 24 5.47 -21.77 -1.38
N GLY A 25 4.64 -21.53 -2.38
CA GLY A 25 3.63 -22.50 -2.85
C GLY A 25 2.33 -22.52 -2.04
N LEU A 26 2.20 -21.69 -1.00
CA LEU A 26 1.06 -21.67 -0.09
C LEU A 26 -0.09 -20.79 -0.64
N PRO A 27 -1.29 -21.35 -0.90
CA PRO A 27 -2.38 -20.59 -1.50
C PRO A 27 -2.98 -19.51 -0.62
N PHE A 28 -3.17 -19.78 0.68
CA PHE A 28 -3.84 -18.87 1.59
C PHE A 28 -3.05 -17.58 1.77
N GLU A 29 -1.76 -17.69 2.08
CA GLU A 29 -0.84 -16.60 2.33
C GLU A 29 -0.63 -15.78 1.06
N THR A 30 -0.49 -16.44 -0.10
CA THR A 30 -0.43 -15.76 -1.40
C THR A 30 -1.66 -14.86 -1.59
N HIS A 31 -2.87 -15.38 -1.37
CA HIS A 31 -4.09 -14.61 -1.54
C HIS A 31 -4.25 -13.52 -0.47
N PHE A 32 -3.86 -13.80 0.78
CA PHE A 32 -3.86 -12.83 1.87
C PHE A 32 -2.96 -11.64 1.55
N PHE A 33 -1.71 -11.87 1.16
CA PHE A 33 -0.77 -10.79 0.83
C PHE A 33 -1.15 -10.07 -0.46
N ASN A 34 -1.72 -10.76 -1.45
CA ASN A 34 -2.29 -10.11 -2.63
C ASN A 34 -3.42 -9.15 -2.25
N ALA A 35 -4.36 -9.58 -1.40
CA ALA A 35 -5.47 -8.75 -0.93
C ALA A 35 -4.97 -7.58 -0.07
N LEU A 36 -4.05 -7.84 0.87
CA LEU A 36 -3.40 -6.79 1.66
C LEU A 36 -2.73 -5.74 0.76
N SER A 37 -2.07 -6.19 -0.31
CA SER A 37 -1.38 -5.28 -1.22
C SER A 37 -2.31 -4.30 -1.94
N THR A 38 -3.59 -4.64 -2.08
CA THR A 38 -4.59 -3.74 -2.68
C THR A 38 -4.92 -2.53 -1.79
N THR A 39 -4.65 -2.60 -0.48
CA THR A 39 -4.97 -1.51 0.45
C THR A 39 -3.80 -0.52 0.62
N PHE A 40 -2.57 -0.91 0.28
CA PHE A 40 -1.40 -0.04 0.42
C PHE A 40 -1.52 1.32 -0.26
N PRO A 41 -2.09 1.48 -1.48
CA PRO A 41 -2.20 2.81 -2.09
C PRO A 41 -3.05 3.80 -1.29
N GLU A 42 -4.09 3.30 -0.62
CA GLU A 42 -4.95 4.12 0.24
C GLU A 42 -4.28 4.34 1.59
N GLY A 43 -3.70 3.29 2.17
CA GLY A 43 -2.92 3.35 3.40
C GLY A 43 -1.70 4.30 3.33
N GLU A 44 -0.97 4.30 2.21
CA GLU A 44 0.15 5.21 1.96
C GLU A 44 -0.33 6.66 1.90
N ARG A 45 -1.44 6.92 1.19
CA ARG A 45 -2.03 8.27 1.16
C ARG A 45 -2.45 8.72 2.55
N PHE A 46 -3.12 7.85 3.31
CA PHE A 46 -3.50 8.13 4.68
C PHE A 46 -2.27 8.43 5.56
N PHE A 47 -1.20 7.65 5.41
CA PHE A 47 0.05 7.87 6.11
C PHE A 47 0.68 9.22 5.77
N ILE A 48 0.83 9.54 4.47
CA ILE A 48 1.37 10.83 4.00
C ILE A 48 0.53 12.00 4.53
N GLN A 49 -0.80 11.89 4.47
CA GLN A 49 -1.70 12.94 4.97
C GLN A 49 -1.56 13.12 6.49
N SER A 50 -1.51 12.02 7.24
CA SER A 50 -1.33 12.03 8.70
C SER A 50 -0.02 12.71 9.10
N VAL A 51 1.09 12.37 8.42
CA VAL A 51 2.39 13.01 8.63
C VAL A 51 2.35 14.49 8.27
N ARG A 52 1.74 14.86 7.12
CA ARG A 52 1.67 16.27 6.68
C ARG A 52 0.85 17.16 7.61
N ILE A 53 -0.16 16.60 8.29
CA ILE A 53 -0.94 17.35 9.29
C ILE A 53 -0.07 17.67 10.52
N HIS A 54 0.78 16.74 10.94
CA HIS A 54 1.59 16.87 12.16
C HIS A 54 2.99 17.42 11.90
N SER A 55 3.42 17.56 10.64
CA SER A 55 4.77 18.04 10.29
C SER A 55 5.03 19.48 10.74
N GLY A 56 4.00 20.33 10.83
CA GLY A 56 4.12 21.70 11.34
C GLY A 56 4.17 21.81 12.86
N THR A 57 3.92 20.71 13.59
CA THR A 57 3.90 20.66 15.06
C THR A 57 5.21 20.11 15.64
N ILE A 58 6.09 19.58 14.79
CA ILE A 58 7.41 19.09 15.19
C ILE A 58 8.37 20.29 15.23
N GLY A 59 8.62 20.77 16.44
CA GLY A 59 9.57 21.85 16.74
C GLY A 59 10.89 21.33 17.30
N ASP A 60 11.47 20.28 16.70
CA ASP A 60 12.78 19.76 17.12
C ASP A 60 13.85 20.06 16.06
N PRO A 61 14.81 20.97 16.33
CA PRO A 61 15.89 21.31 15.41
C PRO A 61 16.99 20.22 15.27
N GLY A 62 16.83 19.05 15.90
CA GLY A 62 17.83 17.97 15.94
C GLY A 62 17.62 16.78 15.00
N LEU A 63 16.64 16.80 14.08
CA LEU A 63 16.42 15.78 13.05
C LEU A 63 16.73 16.29 11.64
#